data_AF-Q308N6-F1
#
_entry.id   AF-Q308N6-F1
#
_cell.length_a   1.000
_cell.length_b   1.000
_cell.length_c   1.000
_cell.angle_alpha   90.00
_cell.angle_beta   90.00
_cell.angle_gamma   90.00
#
_symmetry.space_group_name_H-M   'P 1'
#
loop_
_entity.id
_entity.type
_entity.pdbx_description
1 polymer ?
#
loop_
_entity_poly.entity_id
_entity_poly.type
_entity_poly.pdbx_seq_one_letter_code
_entity_poly.pdbx_strand_id
1 'polypeptide(L)'
;MQCTGAADCTSCTAACTGCGNCPNAITCTGSKNCVRATTCTGSTNCNRTTTCTNSKGCLKATTCTGSTHCHRATTCTNSKDCFEATTCTGSSNCYTATTCTNSTNCYKATACTNSTGCPGH
;
A
#
# COMPACT_ATOMS: atom_id res chain seq x y z
N MET A 1 -0.58 -5.50 -23.64
CA MET A 1 0.51 -6.52 -23.72
C MET A 1 1.05 -6.84 -22.33
N GLN A 2 1.43 -8.09 -22.10
CA GLN A 2 2.01 -8.59 -20.84
C GLN A 2 3.52 -8.80 -21.00
N CYS A 3 4.29 -8.54 -19.94
CA CYS A 3 5.74 -8.76 -19.91
C CYS A 3 6.15 -9.55 -18.67
N THR A 4 7.17 -10.38 -18.82
CA THR A 4 7.66 -11.28 -17.78
C THR A 4 9.19 -11.28 -17.73
N GLY A 5 9.77 -11.09 -16.54
CA GLY A 5 11.17 -11.41 -16.25
C GLY A 5 12.25 -10.52 -16.88
N ALA A 6 11.91 -9.33 -17.40
CA ALA A 6 12.87 -8.43 -18.03
C ALA A 6 13.24 -7.23 -17.14
N ALA A 7 14.46 -6.70 -17.34
CA ALA A 7 14.91 -5.51 -16.63
C ALA A 7 14.04 -4.28 -16.95
N ASP A 8 13.64 -4.13 -18.22
CA ASP A 8 12.77 -3.06 -18.68
C ASP A 8 11.54 -3.60 -19.41
N CYS A 9 10.37 -3.25 -18.88
CA CYS A 9 9.06 -3.63 -19.38
C CYS A 9 8.23 -2.37 -19.66
N THR A 10 8.87 -1.27 -20.10
CA THR A 10 8.19 0.00 -20.39
C THR A 10 7.10 -0.11 -21.46
N SER A 11 7.24 -1.03 -22.42
CA SER A 11 6.20 -1.31 -23.41
C SER A 11 5.00 -2.06 -22.83
N CYS A 12 5.13 -2.65 -21.63
CA CYS A 12 4.06 -3.39 -20.99
C CYS A 12 2.91 -2.49 -20.54
N THR A 13 1.71 -2.77 -21.04
CA THR A 13 0.51 -1.98 -20.71
C THR A 13 -0.51 -2.75 -19.88
N ALA A 14 -0.55 -4.09 -19.95
CA ALA A 14 -1.57 -4.88 -19.26
C ALA A 14 -1.04 -5.40 -17.92
N ALA A 15 -0.09 -6.33 -17.95
CA ALA A 15 0.40 -7.02 -16.76
C ALA A 15 1.91 -7.19 -16.79
N CYS A 16 2.58 -6.82 -15.70
CA CYS A 16 4.02 -6.91 -15.54
C CYS A 16 4.35 -7.90 -14.43
N THR A 17 5.14 -8.94 -14.73
CA THR A 17 5.52 -9.96 -13.74
C THR A 17 7.03 -10.10 -13.66
N GLY A 18 7.61 -9.92 -12.47
CA GLY A 18 9.06 -10.10 -12.27
C GLY A 18 9.93 -9.12 -13.06
N CYS A 19 9.43 -7.92 -13.34
CA CYS A 19 10.13 -6.93 -14.17
C CYS A 19 10.77 -5.82 -13.34
N GLY A 20 11.91 -5.30 -13.81
CA GLY A 20 12.65 -4.22 -13.15
C GLY A 20 12.08 -2.81 -13.37
N ASN A 21 11.28 -2.61 -14.42
CA ASN A 21 10.68 -1.32 -14.72
C ASN A 21 9.32 -1.49 -15.45
N CYS A 22 8.22 -1.17 -14.76
CA CYS A 22 6.85 -1.36 -15.26
C CYS A 22 6.00 -0.07 -15.22
N PRO A 23 6.44 1.03 -15.82
CA PRO A 23 5.78 2.32 -15.64
C PRO A 23 4.37 2.39 -16.21
N ASN A 24 4.05 1.54 -17.19
CA ASN A 24 2.80 1.59 -17.95
C ASN A 24 1.84 0.44 -17.68
N ALA A 25 2.22 -0.54 -16.87
CA ALA A 25 1.39 -1.71 -16.61
C ALA A 25 0.22 -1.36 -15.69
N ILE A 26 -0.96 -1.92 -15.96
CA ILE A 26 -2.14 -1.82 -15.09
C ILE A 26 -2.02 -2.77 -13.89
N THR A 27 -1.46 -3.96 -14.08
CA THR A 27 -1.20 -4.91 -12.99
C THR A 27 0.29 -5.18 -12.85
N CYS A 28 0.79 -5.17 -11.63
CA CYS A 28 2.17 -5.52 -11.30
C CYS A 28 2.24 -6.66 -10.27
N THR A 29 3.03 -7.68 -10.58
CA THR A 29 3.34 -8.77 -9.67
C THR A 29 4.85 -8.94 -9.55
N GLY A 30 5.40 -8.87 -8.34
CA GLY A 30 6.84 -9.03 -8.13
C GLY A 30 7.71 -8.06 -8.93
N SER A 31 7.21 -6.85 -9.18
CA SER A 31 7.81 -5.91 -10.14
C SER A 31 8.15 -4.56 -9.51
N LYS A 32 8.96 -3.77 -10.22
CA LYS A 32 9.39 -2.43 -9.75
C LYS A 32 8.88 -1.32 -10.68
N ASN A 33 8.84 -0.10 -10.17
CA ASN A 33 8.41 1.10 -10.90
C ASN A 33 6.97 1.01 -11.45
N CYS A 34 6.06 0.47 -10.64
CA CYS A 34 4.66 0.23 -11.01
C CYS A 34 3.79 1.50 -10.87
N VAL A 35 4.24 2.60 -11.46
CA VAL A 35 3.71 3.94 -11.16
C VAL A 35 2.27 4.17 -11.62
N ARG A 36 1.81 3.43 -12.63
CA ARG A 36 0.45 3.51 -13.18
C ARG A 36 -0.42 2.28 -12.87
N ALA A 37 0.11 1.32 -12.12
CA ALA A 37 -0.63 0.12 -11.81
C ALA A 37 -1.87 0.46 -10.96
N THR A 38 -3.01 -0.15 -11.27
CA THR A 38 -4.20 -0.16 -10.41
C THR A 38 -4.09 -1.26 -9.35
N THR A 39 -3.34 -2.32 -9.64
CA THR A 39 -3.11 -3.42 -8.71
C THR A 39 -1.62 -3.73 -8.61
N CYS A 40 -1.11 -3.74 -7.38
CA CYS A 40 0.25 -4.19 -7.07
C CYS A 40 0.25 -5.34 -6.08
N THR A 41 0.99 -6.39 -6.40
CA THR A 41 1.28 -7.51 -5.51
C THR A 41 2.79 -7.72 -5.43
N GLY A 42 3.38 -7.70 -4.24
CA GLY A 42 4.82 -7.92 -4.07
C GLY A 42 5.70 -6.92 -4.82
N SER A 43 5.22 -5.68 -5.03
CA SER A 43 5.82 -4.73 -5.98
C SER A 43 6.23 -3.41 -5.31
N THR A 44 6.98 -2.56 -6.02
CA THR A 44 7.44 -1.26 -5.51
C THR A 44 7.06 -0.09 -6.42
N ASN A 45 7.01 1.10 -5.82
CA ASN A 45 6.64 2.37 -6.48
C ASN A 45 5.21 2.33 -7.04
N CYS A 46 4.29 1.81 -6.23
CA CYS A 46 2.88 1.56 -6.55
C CYS A 46 2.01 2.81 -6.34
N ASN A 47 2.38 3.91 -7.01
CA ASN A 47 1.90 5.25 -6.66
C ASN A 47 0.40 5.50 -6.90
N ARG A 48 -0.22 4.75 -7.82
CA ARG A 48 -1.60 4.98 -8.28
C ARG A 48 -2.50 3.74 -8.18
N THR A 49 -2.15 2.81 -7.30
CA THR A 49 -2.95 1.59 -7.12
C THR A 49 -4.27 1.91 -6.45
N THR A 50 -5.27 1.07 -6.68
CA THR A 50 -6.45 0.91 -5.84
C THR A 50 -6.19 -0.15 -4.77
N THR A 51 -5.49 -1.23 -5.15
CA THR A 51 -5.14 -2.34 -4.26
C THR A 51 -3.63 -2.52 -4.22
N CYS A 52 -3.08 -2.50 -3.01
CA CYS A 52 -1.67 -2.72 -2.74
C CYS A 52 -1.51 -3.89 -1.75
N THR A 53 -0.91 -4.97 -2.21
CA THR A 53 -0.71 -6.19 -1.39
C THR A 53 0.78 -6.50 -1.31
N ASN A 54 1.32 -6.65 -0.10
CA ASN A 54 2.73 -6.94 0.15
C ASN A 54 3.68 -6.02 -0.64
N SER A 55 3.30 -4.74 -0.78
CA SER A 55 3.94 -3.80 -1.72
C SER A 55 4.42 -2.54 -1.00
N LYS A 56 5.21 -1.71 -1.69
CA LYS A 56 5.79 -0.48 -1.13
C LYS A 56 5.46 0.75 -1.97
N GLY A 57 5.26 1.88 -1.30
CA GLY A 57 5.02 3.17 -1.95
C GLY A 57 3.60 3.26 -2.53
N CYS A 58 2.62 2.86 -1.72
CA CYS A 58 1.21 2.79 -2.10
C CYS A 58 0.54 4.14 -1.84
N LEU A 59 0.80 5.14 -2.70
CA LEU A 59 0.48 6.54 -2.37
C LEU A 59 -1.00 6.93 -2.51
N LYS A 60 -1.78 6.14 -3.26
CA LYS A 60 -3.21 6.41 -3.53
C LYS A 60 -4.07 5.14 -3.43
N ALA A 61 -3.54 4.10 -2.77
CA ALA A 61 -4.23 2.83 -2.60
C ALA A 61 -5.46 3.01 -1.74
N THR A 62 -6.64 2.60 -2.21
CA THR A 62 -7.84 2.47 -1.37
C THR A 62 -7.62 1.43 -0.27
N THR A 63 -6.93 0.33 -0.61
CA THR A 63 -6.64 -0.77 0.31
C THR A 63 -5.17 -1.14 0.28
N CYS A 64 -4.58 -1.17 1.47
CA CYS A 64 -3.25 -1.70 1.73
C CYS A 64 -3.33 -2.94 2.62
N THR A 65 -2.73 -4.04 2.17
CA THR A 65 -2.59 -5.27 2.95
C THR A 65 -1.12 -5.68 2.98
N GLY A 66 -0.55 -5.86 4.18
CA GLY A 66 0.86 -6.28 4.30
C GLY A 66 1.86 -5.29 3.69
N SER A 67 1.48 -4.02 3.52
CA SER A 67 2.19 -3.06 2.68
C SER A 67 2.86 -1.97 3.50
N THR A 68 3.78 -1.22 2.89
CA THR A 68 4.47 -0.11 3.55
C THR A 68 4.36 1.21 2.79
N HIS A 69 4.36 2.32 3.53
CA HIS A 69 4.15 3.68 3.00
C HIS A 69 2.82 3.78 2.25
N CYS A 70 1.74 3.55 2.99
CA CYS A 70 0.38 3.64 2.50
C CYS A 70 -0.15 5.04 2.78
N HIS A 71 -0.33 5.84 1.74
CA HIS A 71 -0.87 7.19 1.88
C HIS A 71 -2.31 7.23 1.41
N ARG A 72 -3.15 7.93 2.19
CA ARG A 72 -4.56 8.20 1.88
C ARG A 72 -5.38 6.95 1.60
N ALA A 73 -5.04 5.86 2.28
CA ALA A 73 -5.78 4.63 2.16
C ALA A 73 -7.10 4.70 2.92
N THR A 74 -8.15 4.07 2.42
CA THR A 74 -9.33 3.87 3.26
C THR A 74 -8.98 2.86 4.35
N THR A 75 -8.32 1.76 3.97
CA THR A 75 -8.00 0.67 4.89
C THR A 75 -6.54 0.27 4.81
N CYS A 76 -5.89 0.20 5.97
CA CYS A 76 -4.61 -0.43 6.20
C CYS A 76 -4.79 -1.69 7.05
N THR A 77 -4.39 -2.84 6.53
CA THR A 77 -4.41 -4.13 7.23
C THR A 77 -3.00 -4.71 7.28
N ASN A 78 -2.53 -5.07 8.47
CA ASN A 78 -1.18 -5.62 8.69
C ASN A 78 -0.08 -4.79 8.00
N SER A 79 -0.25 -3.47 7.96
CA SER A 79 0.58 -2.57 7.18
C SER A 79 1.40 -1.65 8.09
N LYS A 80 2.42 -1.01 7.51
CA LYS A 80 3.30 -0.09 8.23
C LYS A 80 3.34 1.27 7.54
N ASP A 81 3.40 2.33 8.34
CA ASP A 81 3.45 3.71 7.87
C ASP A 81 2.19 4.05 7.06
N CYS A 82 1.07 4.09 7.79
CA CYS A 82 -0.25 4.39 7.27
C CYS A 82 -0.56 5.87 7.53
N PHE A 83 -0.47 6.66 6.46
CA PHE A 83 -0.72 8.09 6.48
C PHE A 83 -2.14 8.37 6.02
N GLU A 84 -2.92 9.06 6.83
CA GLU A 84 -4.30 9.44 6.50
C GLU A 84 -5.17 8.22 6.12
N ALA A 85 -5.05 7.15 6.91
CA ALA A 85 -5.95 6.02 6.80
C ALA A 85 -7.34 6.39 7.35
N THR A 86 -8.42 5.73 6.92
CA THR A 86 -9.66 5.75 7.72
C THR A 86 -9.57 4.69 8.82
N THR A 87 -9.14 3.49 8.46
CA THR A 87 -9.04 2.35 9.39
C THR A 87 -7.65 1.73 9.34
N CYS A 88 -7.10 1.48 10.53
CA CYS A 88 -5.92 0.66 10.74
C CYS A 88 -6.30 -0.62 11.51
N THR A 89 -5.92 -1.78 10.97
CA THR A 89 -6.09 -3.08 11.63
C THR A 89 -4.79 -3.85 11.62
N GLY A 90 -4.31 -4.30 12.79
CA GLY A 90 -3.04 -5.04 12.89
C GLY A 90 -1.84 -4.23 12.39
N SER A 91 -1.93 -2.90 12.36
CA SER A 91 -0.99 -2.04 11.64
C SER A 91 -0.12 -1.23 12.61
N SER A 92 0.98 -0.68 12.10
CA SER A 92 1.90 0.16 12.89
C SER A 92 2.14 1.49 12.21
N ASN A 93 2.39 2.53 13.01
CA ASN A 93 2.56 3.92 12.54
C ASN A 93 1.32 4.41 11.79
N CYS A 94 0.19 4.44 12.51
CA CYS A 94 -1.08 4.97 12.02
C CYS A 94 -1.17 6.45 12.32
N TYR A 95 -0.60 7.26 11.43
CA TYR A 95 -0.37 8.68 11.67
C TYR A 95 -1.65 9.49 11.80
N THR A 96 -2.64 9.14 11.00
CA THR A 96 -3.98 9.69 11.07
C THR A 96 -4.91 8.57 10.66
N ALA A 97 -5.76 8.15 11.59
CA ALA A 97 -6.77 7.13 11.41
C ALA A 97 -8.04 7.59 12.13
N THR A 98 -9.22 7.23 11.66
CA THR A 98 -10.43 7.35 12.48
C THR A 98 -10.44 6.23 13.51
N THR A 99 -10.16 5.01 13.07
CA THR A 99 -10.22 3.80 13.90
C THR A 99 -8.91 3.02 13.86
N CYS A 100 -8.44 2.62 15.04
CA CYS A 100 -7.35 1.68 15.22
C CYS A 100 -7.82 0.42 15.95
N THR A 101 -7.47 -0.75 15.40
CA THR A 101 -7.75 -2.05 16.02
C THR A 101 -6.49 -2.90 16.02
N ASN A 102 -6.09 -3.43 17.17
CA ASN A 102 -4.85 -4.22 17.33
C ASN A 102 -3.63 -3.54 16.69
N SER A 103 -3.52 -2.21 16.81
CA SER A 103 -2.55 -1.40 16.08
C SER A 103 -1.66 -0.59 17.04
N THR A 104 -0.49 -0.17 16.58
CA THR A 104 0.45 0.63 17.38
C THR A 104 0.73 1.98 16.73
N ASN A 105 1.09 2.96 17.56
CA ASN A 105 1.40 4.32 17.14
C ASN A 105 0.22 4.99 16.41
N CYS A 106 -0.95 4.97 17.06
CA CYS A 106 -2.21 5.51 16.56
C CYS A 106 -2.39 7.02 16.87
N TYR A 107 -1.43 7.83 16.42
CA TYR A 107 -1.19 9.19 16.93
C TYR A 107 -2.40 10.13 16.94
N LYS A 108 -3.35 9.96 16.01
CA LYS A 108 -4.54 10.81 15.87
C LYS A 108 -5.84 10.03 15.76
N ALA A 109 -5.88 8.81 16.31
CA ALA A 109 -7.08 7.98 16.26
C ALA A 109 -8.20 8.51 17.16
N THR A 110 -9.44 8.48 16.66
CA THR A 110 -10.64 8.81 17.45
C THR A 110 -11.18 7.62 18.23
N ALA A 111 -10.99 6.40 17.70
CA ALA A 111 -11.41 5.17 18.34
C ALA A 111 -10.27 4.16 18.32
N CYS A 112 -10.01 3.55 19.48
CA CYS A 112 -8.95 2.57 19.65
C CYS A 112 -9.45 1.33 20.37
N THR A 113 -9.16 0.16 19.81
CA THR A 113 -9.42 -1.15 20.43
C THR A 113 -8.12 -1.93 20.45
N ASN A 114 -7.69 -2.37 21.64
CA ASN A 114 -6.43 -3.11 21.83
C ASN A 114 -5.23 -2.46 21.11
N SER A 115 -5.14 -1.12 21.17
CA SER A 115 -4.18 -0.35 20.40
C SER A 115 -3.41 0.62 21.29
N THR A 116 -2.21 1.02 20.87
CA THR A 116 -1.34 1.93 21.62
C THR A 116 -1.05 3.22 20.87
N GLY A 117 -0.69 4.28 21.63
CA GLY A 117 -0.35 5.59 21.08
C GLY A 117 -1.54 6.43 20.63
N CYS A 118 -2.72 6.17 21.18
CA CYS A 118 -3.95 6.92 20.90
C CYS A 118 -4.03 8.18 21.78
N PRO A 119 -4.45 9.34 21.24
CA PRO A 119 -4.64 10.52 22.06
C PRO A 119 -5.78 10.31 23.07
N GLY A 120 -5.53 10.60 24.35
CA GLY A 120 -6.53 10.52 25.42
C GLY A 120 -6.62 9.16 26.14
N HIS A 121 -5.71 8.22 25.86
CA HIS A 121 -5.53 6.98 26.62
C HIS A 121 -4.07 6.76 27.00
#